data_AF-A0A7S2M5H9-F1
#
_entry.id   AF-A0A7S2M5H9-F1
#
_cell.length_a   1.000
_cell.length_b   1.000
_cell.length_c   1.000
_cell.angle_alpha   90.00
_cell.angle_beta   90.00
_cell.angle_gamma   90.00
#
_symmetry.space_group_name_H-M   'P 1'
#
loop_
_entity.id
_entity.type
_entity.pdbx_description
1 polymer ?
#
loop_
_entity_poly.entity_id
_entity_poly.type
_entity_poly.pdbx_seq_one_letter_code
_entity_poly.pdbx_strand_id
1 'polypeptide(L)'
;RHNCNETNLAQIQLTMRILLVTALVGTLSIRHHVEAFSLQMNAKPIGSSSDGIPPPFRAVASGPPPSSLLRFQPPPKSVLSLRLASTATDVLLTSPTTSETKQGTLGLLTFDLDDTLYPIDPVLNDANNVFVQKMAEYGYSINPQDIVEAGKRIRESAGKNGVAMSHTEVRLEAIRSEMERNMLEKKLAECAEDWATEVKDLTAPLKASAKKWAKSAVSETVVESIYSAWERERHHSAERHLYPEIITALQKIREEHPDVVIGAVTDGKANPMLMVFSLAPYFDFCMSWEDDAAGRTEFYKELGNVDGNADLQWIYKAAIEKGKEIADAKKELKKDIDMDDAPPVWIHVGDDLAYD
;
A
#
# COMPACT_ATOMS: atom_id res chain seq x y z
N ARG A 1 27.46 -10.75 -21.32
CA ARG A 1 26.65 -12.01 -21.32
C ARG A 1 26.26 -12.41 -19.88
N HIS A 2 25.80 -11.47 -19.07
CA HIS A 2 25.26 -11.70 -17.72
C HIS A 2 24.11 -10.72 -17.52
N ASN A 3 22.93 -11.05 -18.07
CA ASN A 3 21.67 -10.35 -17.82
C ASN A 3 20.47 -11.16 -18.37
N CYS A 4 20.47 -12.48 -18.18
CA CYS A 4 19.45 -13.36 -18.80
C CYS A 4 18.80 -14.38 -17.86
N ASN A 5 18.94 -14.26 -16.53
CA ASN A 5 18.46 -15.29 -15.59
C ASN A 5 17.50 -14.83 -14.48
N GLU A 6 17.25 -13.53 -14.28
CA GLU A 6 16.34 -13.11 -13.20
C GLU A 6 14.86 -13.29 -13.56
N THR A 7 14.48 -13.07 -14.82
CA THR A 7 13.09 -13.25 -15.29
C THR A 7 12.62 -14.71 -15.23
N ASN A 8 13.51 -15.69 -15.43
CA ASN A 8 13.16 -17.11 -15.30
C ASN A 8 12.94 -17.53 -13.84
N LEU A 9 13.63 -16.91 -12.88
CA LEU A 9 13.51 -17.29 -11.47
C LEU A 9 12.18 -16.81 -10.87
N ALA A 10 11.76 -15.58 -11.16
CA ALA A 10 10.46 -15.05 -10.75
C ALA A 10 9.29 -15.84 -11.36
N GLN A 11 9.39 -16.19 -12.64
CA GLN A 11 8.35 -16.99 -13.31
C GLN A 11 8.28 -18.43 -12.76
N ILE A 12 9.41 -19.04 -12.39
CA ILE A 12 9.44 -20.36 -11.73
C ILE A 12 8.85 -20.27 -10.32
N GLN A 13 9.16 -19.22 -9.55
CA GLN A 13 8.59 -19.05 -8.21
C GLN A 13 7.07 -18.80 -8.25
N LEU A 14 6.58 -17.97 -9.17
CA LEU A 14 5.16 -17.75 -9.38
C LEU A 14 4.45 -19.05 -9.79
N THR A 15 5.03 -19.81 -10.74
CA THR A 15 4.48 -21.11 -11.15
C THR A 15 4.47 -22.12 -9.99
N MET A 16 5.49 -22.12 -9.13
CA MET A 16 5.50 -22.98 -7.92
C MET A 16 4.51 -22.52 -6.85
N ARG A 17 4.34 -21.21 -6.62
CA ARG A 17 3.35 -20.66 -5.67
C ARG A 17 1.92 -20.95 -6.15
N ILE A 18 1.64 -20.79 -7.44
CA ILE A 18 0.35 -21.13 -8.04
C ILE A 18 0.13 -22.64 -8.05
N LEU A 19 1.15 -23.46 -8.34
CA LEU A 19 1.04 -24.91 -8.19
C LEU A 19 0.81 -25.31 -6.74
N LEU A 20 1.38 -24.58 -5.76
CA LEU A 20 1.14 -24.83 -4.35
C LEU A 20 -0.30 -24.49 -3.96
N VAL A 21 -0.81 -23.33 -4.39
CA VAL A 21 -2.22 -22.94 -4.19
C VAL A 21 -3.15 -23.88 -4.93
N THR A 22 -2.83 -24.28 -6.16
CA THR A 22 -3.62 -25.22 -6.96
C THR A 22 -3.50 -26.65 -6.44
N ALA A 23 -2.42 -27.04 -5.77
CA ALA A 23 -2.28 -28.34 -5.11
C ALA A 23 -2.97 -28.36 -3.74
N LEU A 24 -2.92 -27.25 -2.98
CA LEU A 24 -3.65 -27.07 -1.72
C LEU A 24 -5.17 -27.03 -1.97
N VAL A 25 -5.61 -26.36 -3.03
CA VAL A 25 -7.02 -26.29 -3.44
C VAL A 25 -7.44 -27.55 -4.22
N GLY A 26 -6.56 -28.08 -5.07
CA GLY A 26 -6.83 -29.27 -5.90
C GLY A 26 -6.84 -30.59 -5.12
N THR A 27 -6.29 -30.64 -3.90
CA THR A 27 -6.48 -31.77 -2.98
C THR A 27 -7.83 -31.73 -2.25
N LEU A 28 -8.64 -30.68 -2.43
CA LEU A 28 -9.96 -30.51 -1.82
C LEU A 28 -11.14 -30.73 -2.78
N SER A 29 -10.94 -30.82 -4.10
CA SER A 29 -12.03 -31.22 -5.02
C SER A 29 -11.56 -31.63 -6.41
N ILE A 30 -11.76 -32.91 -6.74
CA ILE A 30 -11.73 -33.41 -8.12
C ILE A 30 -13.18 -33.51 -8.60
N ARG A 31 -13.60 -32.66 -9.55
CA ARG A 31 -14.63 -32.96 -10.57
C ARG A 31 -14.71 -31.87 -11.66
N HIS A 32 -15.25 -32.29 -12.80
CA HIS A 32 -15.02 -31.83 -14.17
C HIS A 32 -15.48 -30.42 -14.61
N HIS A 33 -14.67 -29.85 -15.53
CA HIS A 33 -14.97 -29.09 -16.77
C HIS A 33 -16.39 -28.58 -17.06
N VAL A 34 -16.52 -27.27 -17.32
CA VAL A 34 -17.45 -26.67 -18.31
C VAL A 34 -16.80 -25.44 -18.97
N GLU A 35 -17.01 -25.27 -20.28
CA GLU A 35 -16.51 -24.20 -21.15
C GLU A 35 -17.43 -22.96 -21.22
N ALA A 36 -16.81 -21.86 -21.70
CA ALA A 36 -17.38 -20.69 -22.41
C ALA A 36 -17.89 -19.53 -21.53
N PHE A 37 -17.83 -18.24 -21.88
CA PHE A 37 -17.94 -17.54 -23.18
C PHE A 37 -17.25 -16.15 -23.09
N SER A 38 -16.68 -15.64 -24.18
CA SER A 38 -16.06 -14.30 -24.27
C SER A 38 -17.03 -13.26 -24.84
N LEU A 39 -17.14 -12.09 -24.19
CA LEU A 39 -17.88 -10.93 -24.70
C LEU A 39 -16.90 -9.84 -25.18
N GLN A 40 -16.87 -9.66 -26.49
CA GLN A 40 -16.07 -8.68 -27.22
C GLN A 40 -16.85 -7.35 -27.29
N MET A 41 -16.32 -6.27 -26.69
CA MET A 41 -16.88 -4.92 -26.86
C MET A 41 -16.13 -4.16 -27.96
N ASN A 42 -16.86 -3.87 -29.04
CA ASN A 42 -16.48 -2.98 -30.13
C ASN A 42 -16.66 -1.52 -29.69
N ALA A 43 -15.56 -0.75 -29.64
CA ALA A 43 -15.62 0.71 -29.58
C ALA A 43 -15.27 1.31 -30.95
N LYS A 44 -16.25 2.00 -31.56
CA LYS A 44 -16.06 2.83 -32.76
C LYS A 44 -15.30 4.12 -32.41
N PRO A 45 -14.41 4.60 -33.29
CA PRO A 45 -13.73 5.87 -33.09
C PRO A 45 -14.63 7.05 -33.47
N ILE A 46 -14.72 8.06 -32.60
CA ILE A 46 -15.30 9.38 -32.90
C ILE A 46 -14.17 10.29 -33.39
N GLY A 47 -14.46 10.96 -34.50
CA GLY A 47 -13.52 11.72 -35.31
C GLY A 47 -13.10 13.08 -34.77
N SER A 48 -12.16 13.62 -35.54
CA SER A 48 -11.38 14.85 -35.41
C SER A 48 -12.14 16.15 -35.67
N SER A 49 -11.80 17.20 -34.92
CA SER A 49 -11.83 18.62 -35.33
C SER A 49 -10.88 19.39 -34.40
N SER A 50 -9.67 19.73 -34.85
CA SER A 50 -9.28 21.00 -35.51
C SER A 50 -9.19 22.22 -34.58
N ASP A 51 -7.94 22.67 -34.39
CA ASP A 51 -7.47 24.05 -34.40
C ASP A 51 -8.13 25.11 -33.50
N GLY A 52 -7.40 25.46 -32.45
CA GLY A 52 -7.59 26.71 -31.71
C GLY A 52 -6.46 26.93 -30.73
N ILE A 53 -5.39 27.61 -31.17
CA ILE A 53 -4.29 28.08 -30.30
C ILE A 53 -4.77 29.35 -29.58
N PRO A 54 -4.90 29.37 -28.23
CA PRO A 54 -5.12 30.61 -27.51
C PRO A 54 -3.79 31.30 -27.12
N PRO A 55 -3.75 32.64 -27.04
CA PRO A 55 -2.55 33.40 -26.71
C PRO A 55 -2.14 33.26 -25.23
N PRO A 56 -0.87 33.56 -24.88
CA PRO A 56 -0.33 33.34 -23.54
C PRO A 56 -0.92 34.30 -22.51
N PHE A 57 -1.45 33.75 -21.42
CA PHE A 57 -1.89 34.48 -20.25
C PHE A 57 -0.70 35.08 -19.48
N ARG A 58 -0.69 36.40 -19.33
CA ARG A 58 0.13 37.12 -18.35
C ARG A 58 -0.51 36.95 -16.97
N ALA A 59 0.10 36.16 -16.09
CA ALA A 59 -0.30 36.07 -14.69
C ALA A 59 0.21 37.31 -13.93
N VAL A 60 -0.72 38.17 -13.49
CA VAL A 60 -0.47 39.19 -12.47
C VAL A 60 -0.85 38.57 -11.13
N ALA A 61 0.12 38.39 -10.24
CA ALA A 61 -0.09 37.84 -8.92
C ALA A 61 -0.83 38.86 -8.03
N SER A 62 -2.15 38.69 -7.88
CA SER A 62 -2.92 39.29 -6.79
C SER A 62 -2.82 38.39 -5.55
N GLY A 63 -2.41 38.96 -4.42
CA GLY A 63 -2.24 38.26 -3.15
C GLY A 63 -3.54 37.63 -2.60
N PRO A 64 -3.42 36.58 -1.77
CA PRO A 64 -4.59 35.84 -1.29
C PRO A 64 -5.41 36.65 -0.27
N PRO A 65 -6.75 36.55 -0.29
CA PRO A 65 -7.60 37.11 0.77
C PRO A 65 -7.48 36.28 2.07
N PRO A 66 -7.78 36.89 3.23
CA PRO A 66 -7.68 36.22 4.53
C PRO A 66 -8.73 35.10 4.64
N SER A 67 -8.26 33.87 4.75
CA SER A 67 -9.08 32.67 4.97
C SER A 67 -9.64 32.63 6.40
N SER A 68 -10.96 32.79 6.52
CA SER A 68 -11.71 32.51 7.74
C SER A 68 -11.78 31.00 7.98
N LEU A 69 -11.16 30.56 9.08
CA LEU A 69 -11.17 29.18 9.56
C LEU A 69 -12.56 28.74 10.03
N LEU A 70 -13.27 27.96 9.21
CA LEU A 70 -14.41 27.15 9.67
C LEU A 70 -13.87 25.86 10.29
N ARG A 71 -13.89 25.82 11.63
CA ARG A 71 -13.45 24.69 12.45
C ARG A 71 -14.56 23.63 12.46
N PHE A 72 -14.40 22.57 11.68
CA PHE A 72 -15.22 21.37 11.82
C PHE A 72 -14.86 20.65 13.13
N GLN A 73 -15.85 20.47 14.01
CA GLN A 73 -15.71 19.59 15.17
C GLN A 73 -16.07 18.16 14.76
N PRO A 74 -15.24 17.16 15.07
CA PRO A 74 -15.60 15.77 14.87
C PRO A 74 -16.70 15.34 15.86
N PRO A 75 -17.60 14.42 15.47
CA PRO A 75 -18.66 13.92 16.35
C PRO A 75 -18.08 13.13 17.54
N PRO A 76 -18.79 13.10 18.68
CA PRO A 76 -18.34 12.41 19.88
C PRO A 76 -18.28 10.89 19.66
N LYS A 77 -17.16 10.29 20.05
CA LYS A 77 -16.93 8.83 20.00
C LYS A 77 -17.88 8.15 20.99
N SER A 78 -18.67 7.21 20.47
CA SER A 78 -19.53 6.31 21.24
C SER A 78 -18.68 5.46 22.19
N VAL A 79 -19.04 5.48 23.47
CA VAL A 79 -18.37 4.74 24.55
C VAL A 79 -19.16 3.45 24.76
N LEU A 80 -18.78 2.38 24.09
CA LEU A 80 -19.26 1.04 24.41
C LEU A 80 -18.10 0.04 24.43
N SER A 81 -18.04 -0.67 25.55
CA SER A 81 -17.31 -1.90 25.85
C SER A 81 -15.80 -1.84 26.14
N LEU A 82 -15.50 -2.06 27.42
CA LEU A 82 -14.34 -2.85 27.84
C LEU A 82 -14.62 -3.49 29.20
N ARG A 83 -15.02 -4.76 29.19
CA ARG A 83 -14.92 -5.67 30.33
C ARG A 83 -14.90 -7.12 29.86
N LEU A 84 -14.08 -7.90 30.56
CA LEU A 84 -13.89 -9.35 30.56
C LEU A 84 -12.94 -9.89 29.49
N ALA A 85 -12.10 -10.90 29.74
CA ALA A 85 -11.51 -11.47 30.95
C ALA A 85 -10.44 -12.46 30.45
N SER A 86 -9.37 -12.59 31.21
CA SER A 86 -8.26 -13.49 30.93
C SER A 86 -8.66 -14.95 31.19
N THR A 87 -8.44 -15.83 30.21
CA THR A 87 -8.42 -17.29 30.42
C THR A 87 -7.23 -17.87 29.67
N ALA A 88 -6.21 -18.26 30.44
CA ALA A 88 -5.11 -19.10 29.98
C ALA A 88 -5.63 -20.51 29.68
N THR A 89 -5.14 -21.11 28.59
CA THR A 89 -5.47 -22.49 28.21
C THR A 89 -4.17 -23.30 28.15
N ASP A 90 -4.04 -24.25 29.07
CA ASP A 90 -3.00 -25.28 29.11
C ASP A 90 -3.22 -26.29 27.98
N VAL A 91 -2.15 -26.60 27.24
CA VAL A 91 -2.15 -27.62 26.18
C VAL A 91 -1.49 -28.89 26.73
N LEU A 92 -2.31 -29.91 26.98
CA LEU A 92 -1.88 -31.28 27.27
C LEU A 92 -1.76 -32.07 25.96
N LEU A 93 -0.55 -32.58 25.69
CA LEU A 93 -0.21 -33.46 24.59
C LEU A 93 -0.64 -34.91 24.89
N THR A 94 -1.57 -35.44 24.08
CA THR A 94 -1.91 -36.87 24.03
C THR A 94 -1.69 -37.42 22.62
N SER A 95 -1.17 -38.66 22.57
CA SER A 95 -0.64 -39.36 21.40
C SER A 95 -1.72 -39.75 20.36
N PRO A 96 -1.36 -39.90 19.07
CA PRO A 96 -2.33 -39.96 17.98
C PRO A 96 -2.91 -41.37 17.79
N THR A 97 -4.23 -41.45 17.88
CA THR A 97 -5.02 -42.52 17.27
C THR A 97 -5.42 -42.04 15.88
N THR A 98 -5.26 -42.88 14.85
CA THR A 98 -5.63 -42.58 13.46
C THR A 98 -7.16 -42.48 13.31
N SER A 99 -7.71 -41.32 13.66
CA SER A 99 -9.05 -40.88 13.30
C SER A 99 -9.00 -40.20 11.94
N GLU A 100 -10.02 -40.42 11.10
CA GLU A 100 -10.24 -39.61 9.90
C GLU A 100 -10.36 -38.16 10.34
N THR A 101 -9.31 -37.38 10.10
CA THR A 101 -9.26 -35.96 10.44
C THR A 101 -10.28 -35.25 9.58
N LYS A 102 -11.42 -34.86 10.16
CA LYS A 102 -12.36 -33.92 9.54
C LYS A 102 -11.54 -32.74 9.00
N GLN A 103 -11.51 -32.58 7.68
CA GLN A 103 -10.87 -31.42 7.06
C GLN A 103 -11.64 -30.18 7.52
N GLY A 104 -10.95 -29.24 8.16
CA GLY A 104 -11.55 -27.98 8.58
C GLY A 104 -12.04 -27.18 7.38
N THR A 105 -13.14 -26.44 7.55
CA THR A 105 -13.66 -25.56 6.49
C THR A 105 -12.80 -24.29 6.44
N LEU A 106 -12.39 -23.86 5.25
CA LEU A 106 -11.69 -22.60 5.06
C LEU A 106 -12.60 -21.43 5.44
N GLY A 107 -12.26 -20.69 6.50
CA GLY A 107 -13.06 -19.56 6.97
C GLY A 107 -12.43 -18.19 6.73
N LEU A 108 -11.10 -18.09 6.72
CA LEU A 108 -10.39 -16.84 6.46
C LEU A 108 -9.23 -17.07 5.50
N LEU A 109 -9.12 -16.20 4.50
CA LEU A 109 -8.00 -16.15 3.57
C LEU A 109 -7.49 -14.71 3.51
N THR A 110 -6.23 -14.47 3.86
CA THR A 110 -5.62 -13.15 3.79
C THR A 110 -4.48 -13.12 2.81
N PHE A 111 -4.33 -12.01 2.08
CA PHE A 111 -3.25 -11.81 1.13
C PHE A 111 -2.37 -10.65 1.57
N ASP A 112 -1.05 -10.84 1.57
CA ASP A 112 -0.15 -9.74 1.21
C ASP A 112 -0.30 -9.52 -0.31
N LEU A 113 -0.22 -8.28 -0.76
CA LEU A 113 -0.58 -7.90 -2.13
C LEU A 113 0.63 -7.87 -3.04
N ASP A 114 1.72 -7.26 -2.55
CA ASP A 114 2.90 -6.96 -3.33
C ASP A 114 3.65 -8.28 -3.60
N ASP A 115 4.04 -8.52 -4.86
CA ASP A 115 4.64 -9.78 -5.35
C ASP A 115 3.78 -11.06 -5.20
N THR A 116 2.60 -10.95 -4.61
CA THR A 116 1.62 -12.04 -4.46
C THR A 116 0.51 -11.94 -5.51
N LEU A 117 -0.10 -10.76 -5.69
CA LEU A 117 -1.16 -10.55 -6.68
C LEU A 117 -0.67 -9.83 -7.94
N TYR A 118 0.43 -9.09 -7.84
CA TYR A 118 1.09 -8.37 -8.93
C TYR A 118 2.57 -8.17 -8.58
N PRO A 119 3.47 -8.04 -9.57
CA PRO A 119 4.87 -7.72 -9.32
C PRO A 119 5.03 -6.26 -8.88
N ILE A 120 5.72 -6.00 -7.77
CA ILE A 120 5.82 -4.65 -7.20
C ILE A 120 6.72 -3.71 -8.00
N ASP A 121 7.79 -4.23 -8.60
CA ASP A 121 8.77 -3.45 -9.37
C ASP A 121 8.16 -2.59 -10.49
N PRO A 122 7.37 -3.14 -11.45
CA PRO A 122 6.76 -2.33 -12.49
C PRO A 122 5.74 -1.34 -11.93
N VAL A 123 5.05 -1.69 -10.85
CA VAL A 123 4.08 -0.82 -10.17
C VAL A 123 4.77 0.41 -9.59
N LEU A 124 5.90 0.22 -8.88
CA LEU A 124 6.69 1.31 -8.33
C LEU A 124 7.32 2.15 -9.45
N ASN A 125 7.78 1.53 -10.53
CA ASN A 125 8.34 2.25 -11.67
C ASN A 125 7.32 3.20 -12.32
N ASP A 126 6.10 2.73 -12.59
CA ASP A 126 5.01 3.55 -13.13
C ASP A 126 4.67 4.72 -12.19
N ALA A 127 4.50 4.44 -10.91
CA ALA A 127 4.20 5.46 -9.91
C ALA A 127 5.33 6.50 -9.84
N ASN A 128 6.59 6.07 -9.83
CA ASN A 128 7.75 6.96 -9.84
C ASN A 128 7.81 7.85 -11.09
N ASN A 129 7.38 7.35 -12.25
CA ASN A 129 7.28 8.16 -13.46
C ASN A 129 6.22 9.28 -13.34
N VAL A 130 5.04 8.96 -12.80
CA VAL A 130 4.01 9.98 -12.53
C VAL A 130 4.47 10.99 -11.48
N PHE A 131 5.22 10.55 -10.48
CA PHE A 131 5.85 11.44 -9.50
C PHE A 131 6.79 12.45 -10.17
N VAL A 132 7.70 12.00 -11.04
CA VAL A 132 8.61 12.90 -11.78
C VAL A 132 7.83 13.86 -12.68
N GLN A 133 6.81 13.36 -13.38
CA GLN A 133 5.95 14.21 -14.19
C GLN A 133 5.27 15.30 -13.35
N LYS A 134 4.72 14.95 -12.19
CA LYS A 134 4.06 15.90 -11.29
C LYS A 134 5.03 16.92 -10.69
N MET A 135 6.24 16.49 -10.35
CA MET A 135 7.30 17.41 -9.93
C MET A 135 7.67 18.40 -11.05
N ALA A 136 7.74 17.95 -12.30
CA ALA A 136 8.00 18.81 -13.45
C ALA A 136 6.89 19.83 -13.71
N GLU A 137 5.62 19.48 -13.47
CA GLU A 137 4.49 20.42 -13.54
C GLU A 137 4.63 21.59 -12.55
N TYR A 138 5.27 21.37 -11.40
CA TYR A 138 5.58 22.41 -10.42
C TYR A 138 6.94 23.09 -10.65
N GLY A 139 7.64 22.75 -11.75
CA GLY A 139 8.92 23.36 -12.13
C GLY A 139 10.15 22.72 -11.50
N TYR A 140 10.04 21.49 -10.99
CA TYR A 140 11.16 20.72 -10.43
C TYR A 140 11.64 19.65 -11.41
N SER A 141 12.95 19.55 -11.62
CA SER A 141 13.54 18.51 -12.47
C SER A 141 14.25 17.49 -11.59
N ILE A 142 13.75 16.26 -11.58
CA ILE A 142 14.27 15.17 -10.74
C ILE A 142 14.25 13.85 -11.51
N ASN A 143 15.11 12.90 -11.12
CA ASN A 143 15.08 11.55 -11.67
C ASN A 143 14.20 10.63 -10.80
N PRO A 144 13.61 9.57 -11.37
CA PRO A 144 12.84 8.59 -10.62
C PRO A 144 13.62 7.92 -9.47
N GLN A 145 14.94 7.80 -9.61
CA GLN A 145 15.79 7.18 -8.59
C GLN A 145 16.05 8.10 -7.39
N ASP A 146 16.00 9.42 -7.59
CA ASP A 146 16.35 10.41 -6.56
C ASP A 146 15.43 10.29 -5.34
N ILE A 147 14.15 9.98 -5.55
CA ILE A 147 13.18 9.81 -4.44
C ILE A 147 13.41 8.54 -3.64
N VAL A 148 13.85 7.46 -4.29
CA VAL A 148 14.18 6.20 -3.61
C VAL A 148 15.43 6.40 -2.75
N GLU A 149 16.44 7.07 -3.29
CA GLU A 149 17.64 7.42 -2.54
C GLU A 149 17.37 8.40 -1.40
N ALA A 150 16.51 9.41 -1.62
CA ALA A 150 16.09 10.33 -0.58
C ALA A 150 15.39 9.60 0.57
N GLY A 151 14.50 8.65 0.27
CA GLY A 151 13.86 7.82 1.28
C GLY A 151 14.86 7.01 2.12
N LYS A 152 15.86 6.41 1.47
CA LYS A 152 16.95 5.69 2.16
C LYS A 152 17.74 6.62 3.08
N ARG A 153 18.18 7.79 2.55
CA ARG A 153 18.90 8.81 3.33
C ARG A 153 18.10 9.28 4.56
N ILE A 154 16.79 9.44 4.42
CA ILE A 154 15.90 9.86 5.52
C ILE A 154 15.85 8.80 6.61
N ARG A 155 15.61 7.54 6.26
CA ARG A 155 15.60 6.44 7.24
C ARG A 155 16.96 6.30 7.94
N GLU A 156 18.05 6.33 7.18
CA GLU A 156 19.42 6.26 7.71
C GLU A 156 19.71 7.43 8.68
N SER A 157 19.35 8.66 8.29
CA SER A 157 19.58 9.86 9.10
C SER A 157 18.74 9.89 10.38
N ALA A 158 17.56 9.26 10.37
CA ALA A 158 16.69 9.13 11.54
C ALA A 158 17.14 8.01 12.49
N GLY A 159 18.08 7.15 12.09
CA GLY A 159 18.61 6.06 12.92
C GLY A 159 17.52 5.10 13.37
N LYS A 160 17.43 4.83 14.69
CA LYS A 160 16.38 3.97 15.27
C LYS A 160 14.96 4.46 14.97
N ASN A 161 14.77 5.77 14.90
CA ASN A 161 13.47 6.35 14.56
C ASN A 161 13.14 6.17 13.07
N GLY A 162 14.13 5.94 12.20
CA GLY A 162 13.92 5.75 10.77
C GLY A 162 13.26 4.41 10.44
N VAL A 163 13.49 3.37 11.26
CA VAL A 163 12.81 2.07 11.17
C VAL A 163 11.33 2.22 11.54
N ALA A 164 11.04 3.11 12.48
CA ALA A 164 9.69 3.41 12.96
C ALA A 164 8.83 4.24 12.00
N MET A 165 9.43 4.85 10.97
CA MET A 165 8.69 5.70 10.04
C MET A 165 7.86 4.84 9.08
N SER A 166 6.61 5.24 8.88
CA SER A 166 5.77 4.68 7.80
C SER A 166 6.38 4.98 6.42
N HIS A 167 6.06 4.16 5.41
CA HIS A 167 6.45 4.45 4.03
C HIS A 167 5.87 5.77 3.56
N THR A 168 4.64 6.09 3.98
CA THR A 168 4.00 7.39 3.69
C THR A 168 4.79 8.57 4.25
N GLU A 169 5.19 8.54 5.52
CA GLU A 169 6.00 9.62 6.12
C GLU A 169 7.35 9.77 5.42
N VAL A 170 8.04 8.65 5.17
CA VAL A 170 9.32 8.67 4.46
C VAL A 170 9.16 9.24 3.06
N ARG A 171 8.06 8.91 2.36
CA ARG A 171 7.80 9.40 1.01
C ARG A 171 7.49 10.90 1.00
N LEU A 172 6.64 11.38 1.90
CA LEU A 172 6.33 12.81 2.03
C LEU A 172 7.58 13.63 2.35
N GLU A 173 8.39 13.16 3.30
CA GLU A 173 9.66 13.82 3.66
C GLU A 173 10.67 13.78 2.50
N ALA A 174 10.72 12.68 1.75
CA ALA A 174 11.57 12.57 0.57
C ALA A 174 11.17 13.56 -0.54
N ILE A 175 9.86 13.70 -0.80
CA ILE A 175 9.34 14.69 -1.77
C ILE A 175 9.73 16.10 -1.33
N ARG A 176 9.46 16.44 -0.06
CA ARG A 176 9.82 17.74 0.52
C ARG A 176 11.32 18.02 0.41
N SER A 177 12.15 17.06 0.80
CA SER A 177 13.62 17.19 0.78
C SER A 177 14.15 17.47 -0.63
N GLU A 178 13.64 16.77 -1.65
CA GLU A 178 14.04 17.00 -3.04
C GLU A 178 13.56 18.35 -3.59
N MET A 179 12.37 18.82 -3.18
CA MET A 179 11.89 20.17 -3.50
C MET A 179 12.76 21.22 -2.83
N GLU A 180 13.06 21.09 -1.53
CA GLU A 180 13.93 22.01 -0.78
C GLU A 180 15.33 22.09 -1.39
N ARG A 181 15.90 20.95 -1.82
CA ARG A 181 17.19 20.88 -2.50
C ARG A 181 17.18 21.67 -3.80
N ASN A 182 16.20 21.43 -4.67
CA ASN A 182 16.06 22.16 -5.94
C ASN A 182 15.87 23.67 -5.72
N MET A 183 15.04 24.07 -4.74
CA MET A 183 14.83 25.48 -4.41
C MET A 183 16.10 26.14 -3.86
N LEU A 184 16.88 25.41 -3.06
CA LEU A 184 18.15 25.90 -2.53
C LEU A 184 19.18 26.09 -3.65
N GLU A 185 19.34 25.11 -4.53
CA GLU A 185 20.26 25.19 -5.68
C GLU A 185 19.93 26.40 -6.56
N LYS A 186 18.64 26.55 -6.91
CA LYS A 186 18.17 27.72 -7.66
C LYS A 186 18.45 29.02 -6.93
N LYS A 187 18.15 29.10 -5.62
CA LYS A 187 18.33 30.34 -4.86
C LYS A 187 19.80 30.72 -4.71
N LEU A 188 20.68 29.74 -4.54
CA LEU A 188 22.11 29.98 -4.50
C LEU A 188 22.65 30.46 -5.83
N ALA A 189 22.17 29.90 -6.96
CA ALA A 189 22.53 30.37 -8.29
C ALA A 189 22.09 31.82 -8.53
N GLU A 190 20.85 32.18 -8.18
CA GLU A 190 20.35 33.56 -8.24
C GLU A 190 21.21 34.51 -7.39
N CYS A 191 21.52 34.15 -6.14
CA CYS A 191 22.38 34.97 -5.29
C CYS A 191 23.81 35.08 -5.81
N ALA A 192 24.35 34.04 -6.46
CA ALA A 192 25.67 34.09 -7.06
C ALA A 192 25.69 35.07 -8.25
N GLU A 193 24.65 35.02 -9.09
CA GLU A 193 24.46 35.93 -10.22
C GLU A 193 24.31 37.39 -9.75
N ASP A 194 23.42 37.66 -8.78
CA ASP A 194 23.19 39.00 -8.22
C ASP A 194 24.48 39.65 -7.66
N TRP A 195 25.39 38.83 -7.15
CA TRP A 195 26.66 39.26 -6.55
C TRP A 195 27.86 39.13 -7.49
N ALA A 196 27.63 38.72 -8.76
CA ALA A 196 28.67 38.44 -9.74
C ALA A 196 29.81 37.55 -9.18
N THR A 197 29.45 36.52 -8.42
CA THR A 197 30.36 35.57 -7.79
C THR A 197 29.97 34.13 -8.14
N GLU A 198 30.82 33.15 -7.85
CA GLU A 198 30.44 31.74 -7.98
C GLU A 198 29.69 31.25 -6.72
N VAL A 199 28.80 30.26 -6.87
CA VAL A 199 28.04 29.67 -5.75
C VAL A 199 28.96 29.19 -4.61
N LYS A 200 30.13 28.63 -4.96
CA LYS A 200 31.11 28.14 -3.98
C LYS A 200 31.67 29.26 -3.12
N ASP A 201 31.79 30.46 -3.68
CA ASP A 201 32.38 31.66 -3.06
C ASP A 201 31.36 32.51 -2.29
N LEU A 202 30.07 32.14 -2.31
CA LEU A 202 29.05 32.75 -1.45
C LEU A 202 29.40 32.57 0.03
N THR A 203 29.19 33.65 0.80
CA THR A 203 29.46 33.67 2.24
C THR A 203 28.52 32.74 3.01
N ALA A 204 28.95 32.25 4.17
CA ALA A 204 28.15 31.36 5.01
C ALA A 204 26.78 31.97 5.43
N PRO A 205 26.68 33.27 5.79
CA PRO A 205 25.38 33.88 6.08
C PRO A 205 24.40 33.85 4.90
N LEU A 206 24.88 34.06 3.67
CA LEU A 206 24.03 33.99 2.47
C LEU A 206 23.54 32.56 2.22
N LYS A 207 24.43 31.56 2.34
CA LYS A 207 24.07 30.13 2.21
C LYS A 207 23.03 29.71 3.25
N ALA A 208 23.19 30.17 4.50
CA ALA A 208 22.23 29.90 5.58
C ALA A 208 20.87 30.57 5.33
N SER A 209 20.86 31.81 4.84
CA SER A 209 19.64 32.54 4.48
C SER A 209 18.89 31.84 3.33
N ALA A 210 19.60 31.45 2.28
CA ALA A 210 19.04 30.71 1.15
C ALA A 210 18.43 29.36 1.58
N LYS A 211 19.12 28.61 2.46
CA LYS A 211 18.60 27.37 3.04
C LYS A 211 17.32 27.60 3.84
N LYS A 212 17.28 28.63 4.68
CA LYS A 212 16.07 28.98 5.45
C LYS A 212 14.91 29.35 4.51
N TRP A 213 15.19 30.13 3.47
CA TRP A 213 14.20 30.51 2.47
C TRP A 213 13.64 29.29 1.74
N ALA A 214 14.49 28.40 1.25
CA ALA A 214 14.08 27.19 0.52
C ALA A 214 13.11 26.33 1.34
N LYS A 215 13.42 26.11 2.63
CA LYS A 215 12.54 25.39 3.56
C LYS A 215 11.16 26.02 3.70
N SER A 216 11.11 27.36 3.83
CA SER A 216 9.85 28.08 3.99
C SER A 216 9.04 28.22 2.71
N ALA A 217 9.69 28.04 1.55
CA ALA A 217 9.07 28.26 0.25
C ALA A 217 8.40 27.00 -0.32
N VAL A 218 8.76 25.80 0.18
CA VAL A 218 8.07 24.55 -0.16
C VAL A 218 6.73 24.48 0.57
N SER A 219 5.64 24.43 -0.20
CA SER A 219 4.27 24.34 0.31
C SER A 219 3.89 22.90 0.64
N GLU A 220 3.31 22.67 1.83
CA GLU A 220 2.81 21.36 2.28
C GLU A 220 1.76 20.79 1.31
N THR A 221 0.81 21.62 0.87
CA THR A 221 -0.28 21.16 -0.01
C THR A 221 0.23 20.71 -1.38
N VAL A 222 1.36 21.25 -1.83
CA VAL A 222 2.03 20.80 -3.07
C VAL A 222 2.68 19.44 -2.84
N VAL A 223 3.38 19.24 -1.72
CA VAL A 223 3.97 17.95 -1.33
C VAL A 223 2.89 16.86 -1.26
N GLU A 224 1.78 17.14 -0.57
CA GLU A 224 0.62 16.26 -0.48
C GLU A 224 0.02 15.97 -1.87
N SER A 225 -0.16 16.99 -2.71
CA SER A 225 -0.68 16.82 -4.07
C SER A 225 0.19 15.91 -4.93
N ILE A 226 1.52 15.99 -4.79
CA ILE A 226 2.47 15.15 -5.53
C ILE A 226 2.38 13.71 -5.00
N TYR A 227 2.36 13.54 -3.68
CA TYR A 227 2.20 12.24 -3.04
C TYR A 227 0.89 11.55 -3.46
N SER A 228 -0.25 12.25 -3.40
CA SER A 228 -1.54 11.69 -3.81
C SER A 228 -1.62 11.35 -5.30
N ALA A 229 -0.81 11.99 -6.15
CA ALA A 229 -0.71 11.59 -7.55
C ALA A 229 0.09 10.29 -7.71
N TRP A 230 1.21 10.16 -6.99
CA TRP A 230 1.99 8.94 -6.94
C TRP A 230 1.20 7.75 -6.37
N GLU A 231 0.48 7.96 -5.25
CA GLU A 231 -0.31 6.93 -4.59
C GLU A 231 -1.43 6.39 -5.49
N ARG A 232 -2.20 7.29 -6.12
CA ARG A 232 -3.24 6.89 -7.09
C ARG A 232 -2.66 6.11 -8.26
N GLU A 233 -1.50 6.53 -8.78
CA GLU A 233 -0.85 5.79 -9.86
C GLU A 233 -0.39 4.41 -9.40
N ARG A 234 0.13 4.28 -8.18
CA ARG A 234 0.48 2.97 -7.60
C ARG A 234 -0.74 2.04 -7.58
N HIS A 235 -1.91 2.50 -7.13
CA HIS A 235 -3.14 1.69 -7.16
C HIS A 235 -3.57 1.32 -8.58
N HIS A 236 -3.57 2.27 -9.51
CA HIS A 236 -3.92 1.98 -10.90
C HIS A 236 -2.93 1.04 -11.59
N SER A 237 -1.62 1.19 -11.31
CA SER A 237 -0.59 0.34 -11.90
C SER A 237 -0.65 -1.08 -11.35
N ALA A 238 -0.93 -1.25 -10.06
CA ALA A 238 -1.18 -2.56 -9.47
C ALA A 238 -2.32 -3.30 -10.18
N GLU A 239 -3.43 -2.61 -10.47
CA GLU A 239 -4.56 -3.18 -11.23
C GLU A 239 -4.17 -3.57 -12.67
N ARG A 240 -3.32 -2.79 -13.34
CA ARG A 240 -2.82 -3.12 -14.69
C ARG A 240 -1.84 -4.30 -14.71
N HIS A 241 -1.12 -4.51 -13.61
CA HIS A 241 -0.06 -5.51 -13.49
C HIS A 241 -0.49 -6.76 -12.73
N LEU A 242 -1.79 -6.93 -12.45
CA LEU A 242 -2.30 -8.18 -11.87
C LEU A 242 -1.83 -9.40 -12.66
N TYR A 243 -1.40 -10.44 -11.95
CA TYR A 243 -1.14 -11.71 -12.60
C TYR A 243 -2.44 -12.23 -13.25
N PRO A 244 -2.41 -12.65 -14.54
CA PRO A 244 -3.63 -12.94 -15.32
C PRO A 244 -4.60 -13.95 -14.66
N GLU A 245 -4.05 -14.89 -13.91
CA GLU A 245 -4.76 -15.98 -13.24
C GLU A 245 -5.45 -15.58 -11.93
N ILE A 246 -5.12 -14.43 -11.33
CA ILE A 246 -5.57 -14.07 -9.98
C ILE A 246 -7.08 -13.93 -9.91
N ILE A 247 -7.69 -13.29 -10.90
CA ILE A 247 -9.15 -13.11 -10.93
C ILE A 247 -9.86 -14.46 -11.01
N THR A 248 -9.39 -15.35 -11.90
CA THR A 248 -9.95 -16.71 -12.03
C THR A 248 -9.75 -17.52 -10.75
N ALA A 249 -8.61 -17.41 -10.08
CA ALA A 249 -8.35 -18.09 -8.82
C ALA A 249 -9.27 -17.59 -7.70
N LEU A 250 -9.44 -16.28 -7.55
CA LEU A 250 -10.33 -15.68 -6.54
C LEU A 250 -11.80 -16.04 -6.79
N GLN A 251 -12.25 -16.05 -8.05
CA GLN A 251 -13.58 -16.52 -8.43
C GLN A 251 -13.79 -17.96 -7.99
N LYS A 252 -12.86 -18.85 -8.34
CA LYS A 252 -12.93 -20.26 -7.98
C LYS A 252 -12.97 -20.48 -6.46
N ILE A 253 -12.15 -19.73 -5.71
CA ILE A 253 -12.17 -19.78 -4.23
C ILE A 253 -13.55 -19.39 -3.68
N ARG A 254 -14.18 -18.35 -4.23
CA ARG A 254 -15.54 -17.93 -3.82
C ARG A 254 -16.61 -18.98 -4.18
N GLU A 255 -16.46 -19.67 -5.31
CA GLU A 255 -17.38 -20.74 -5.72
C GLU A 255 -17.25 -21.98 -4.84
N GLU A 256 -16.02 -22.42 -4.55
CA GLU A 256 -15.74 -23.61 -3.74
C GLU A 256 -15.91 -23.37 -2.24
N HIS A 257 -15.73 -22.13 -1.78
CA HIS A 257 -15.85 -21.71 -0.39
C HIS A 257 -16.73 -20.45 -0.26
N PRO A 258 -18.05 -20.54 -0.46
CA PRO A 258 -18.94 -19.37 -0.48
C PRO A 258 -19.01 -18.59 0.85
N ASP A 259 -18.60 -19.22 1.96
CA ASP A 259 -18.57 -18.62 3.29
C ASP A 259 -17.19 -18.06 3.68
N VAL A 260 -16.16 -18.23 2.85
CA VAL A 260 -14.82 -17.72 3.15
C VAL A 260 -14.83 -16.19 3.24
N VAL A 261 -14.15 -15.65 4.25
CA VAL A 261 -13.82 -14.23 4.30
C VAL A 261 -12.46 -14.03 3.64
N ILE A 262 -12.38 -13.12 2.67
CA ILE A 262 -11.14 -12.80 1.96
C ILE A 262 -10.69 -11.40 2.38
N GLY A 263 -9.50 -11.27 2.93
CA GLY A 263 -8.93 -10.00 3.36
C GLY A 263 -7.58 -9.71 2.72
N ALA A 264 -7.18 -8.45 2.77
CA ALA A 264 -5.79 -8.05 2.50
C ALA A 264 -5.13 -7.57 3.79
N VAL A 265 -3.86 -7.90 3.96
CA VAL A 265 -3.00 -7.43 5.03
C VAL A 265 -1.75 -6.87 4.36
N THR A 266 -1.42 -5.60 4.58
CA THR A 266 -0.35 -4.90 3.83
C THR A 266 0.55 -4.10 4.76
N ASP A 267 1.82 -3.95 4.39
CA ASP A 267 2.78 -3.04 5.02
C ASP A 267 2.54 -1.57 4.63
N GLY A 268 2.07 -1.32 3.40
CA GLY A 268 1.82 0.01 2.83
C GLY A 268 0.34 0.32 2.59
N LYS A 269 0.06 1.41 1.85
CA LYS A 269 -1.29 1.88 1.51
C LYS A 269 -1.98 1.14 0.36
N ALA A 270 -1.45 0.00 -0.08
CA ALA A 270 -2.14 -0.76 -1.13
C ALA A 270 -3.51 -1.23 -0.60
N ASN A 271 -4.56 -1.08 -1.40
CA ASN A 271 -5.90 -1.46 -0.98
C ASN A 271 -6.68 -2.04 -2.17
N PRO A 272 -6.97 -3.36 -2.18
CA PRO A 272 -7.67 -4.00 -3.29
C PRO A 272 -9.13 -3.54 -3.38
N MET A 273 -9.70 -3.01 -2.30
CA MET A 273 -11.06 -2.45 -2.31
C MET A 273 -11.16 -1.15 -3.13
N LEU A 274 -10.04 -0.49 -3.44
CA LEU A 274 -9.99 0.66 -4.33
C LEU A 274 -9.86 0.25 -5.82
N MET A 275 -9.55 -1.02 -6.09
CA MET A 275 -9.44 -1.58 -7.45
C MET A 275 -10.82 -2.09 -7.91
N VAL A 276 -11.74 -1.15 -8.10
CA VAL A 276 -13.19 -1.38 -8.30
C VAL A 276 -13.53 -2.27 -9.50
N PHE A 277 -12.67 -2.34 -10.50
CA PHE A 277 -12.93 -3.10 -11.73
C PHE A 277 -12.26 -4.49 -11.73
N SER A 278 -11.48 -4.82 -10.71
CA SER A 278 -10.73 -6.07 -10.62
C SER A 278 -10.86 -6.74 -9.25
N LEU A 279 -10.07 -6.35 -8.25
CA LEU A 279 -9.97 -7.05 -6.98
C LEU A 279 -11.12 -6.73 -6.01
N ALA A 280 -11.66 -5.51 -6.01
CA ALA A 280 -12.63 -5.08 -5.00
C ALA A 280 -13.83 -6.03 -4.79
N PRO A 281 -14.43 -6.64 -5.83
CA PRO A 281 -15.53 -7.60 -5.66
C PRO A 281 -15.17 -8.86 -4.87
N TYR A 282 -13.89 -9.20 -4.76
CA TYR A 282 -13.42 -10.44 -4.13
C TYR A 282 -12.95 -10.24 -2.69
N PHE A 283 -12.65 -9.02 -2.26
CA PHE A 283 -12.14 -8.72 -0.93
C PHE A 283 -13.23 -8.17 0.00
N ASP A 284 -13.31 -8.71 1.21
CA ASP A 284 -14.23 -8.27 2.26
C ASP A 284 -13.63 -7.15 3.13
N PHE A 285 -12.31 -7.10 3.28
CA PHE A 285 -11.61 -6.07 4.06
C PHE A 285 -10.15 -5.90 3.62
N CYS A 286 -9.54 -4.79 4.06
CA CYS A 286 -8.11 -4.52 3.94
C CYS A 286 -7.60 -3.97 5.26
N MET A 287 -6.44 -4.43 5.72
CA MET A 287 -5.73 -3.91 6.88
C MET A 287 -4.33 -3.48 6.47
N SER A 288 -4.03 -2.20 6.63
CA SER A 288 -2.69 -1.68 6.41
C SER A 288 -1.98 -1.43 7.73
N TRP A 289 -0.70 -1.76 7.77
CA TRP A 289 0.20 -1.41 8.87
C TRP A 289 0.28 0.11 9.09
N GLU A 290 0.03 0.90 8.04
CA GLU A 290 0.05 2.36 8.09
C GLU A 290 -1.24 3.01 8.61
N ASP A 291 -2.37 2.27 8.68
CA ASP A 291 -3.66 2.86 9.05
C ASP A 291 -3.79 3.18 10.55
N ASP A 292 -2.99 2.53 11.39
CA ASP A 292 -3.00 2.73 12.84
C ASP A 292 -1.64 3.15 13.42
N ALA A 293 -0.75 3.66 12.57
CA ALA A 293 0.56 4.16 12.98
C ALA A 293 0.43 5.34 13.97
N ALA A 294 -0.59 6.19 13.81
CA ALA A 294 -0.83 7.36 14.66
C ALA A 294 -1.25 6.98 16.10
N GLY A 295 -1.93 5.85 16.30
CA GLY A 295 -2.27 5.33 17.62
C GLY A 295 -1.09 4.64 18.32
N ARG A 296 -0.02 4.37 17.57
CA ARG A 296 1.05 3.42 17.95
C ARG A 296 2.46 3.96 17.77
N THR A 297 2.65 5.29 17.79
CA THR A 297 4.00 5.90 17.81
C THR A 297 4.90 5.43 18.97
N GLU A 298 4.33 4.88 20.05
CA GLU A 298 5.10 4.24 21.14
C GLU A 298 5.57 2.83 20.76
N PHE A 299 4.74 2.07 20.03
CA PHE A 299 5.00 0.71 19.55
C PHE A 299 6.27 0.62 18.70
N TYR A 300 6.45 1.54 17.75
CA TYR A 300 7.63 1.53 16.89
C TYR A 300 8.93 1.94 17.59
N LYS A 301 8.85 2.63 18.74
CA LYS A 301 10.04 2.97 19.54
C LYS A 301 10.53 1.77 20.36
N GLU A 302 9.63 0.84 20.69
CA GLU A 302 9.91 -0.34 21.51
C GLU A 302 10.40 -1.53 20.69
N LEU A 303 10.07 -1.60 19.40
CA LEU A 303 10.53 -2.64 18.44
C LEU A 303 12.04 -2.87 18.44
N GLY A 304 12.85 -1.87 18.80
CA GLY A 304 14.31 -2.02 18.95
C GLY A 304 14.77 -2.86 20.15
N ASN A 305 13.87 -3.35 21.01
CA ASN A 305 14.17 -4.05 22.27
C ASN A 305 13.28 -5.27 22.57
N VAL A 306 12.34 -5.65 21.71
CA VAL A 306 11.37 -6.72 22.04
C VAL A 306 11.90 -8.10 21.66
N ASP A 307 12.54 -8.78 22.62
CA ASP A 307 12.83 -10.23 22.59
C ASP A 307 11.53 -11.09 22.70
N GLY A 308 10.41 -10.61 22.15
CA GLY A 308 9.07 -11.16 22.39
C GLY A 308 8.15 -10.92 21.20
N ASN A 309 8.01 -11.96 20.39
CA ASN A 309 7.27 -12.09 19.13
C ASN A 309 5.77 -11.67 19.12
N ALA A 310 5.22 -11.25 20.25
CA ALA A 310 3.78 -11.01 20.40
C ALA A 310 3.30 -9.76 19.66
N ASP A 311 4.20 -8.78 19.51
CA ASP A 311 3.92 -7.46 18.97
C ASP A 311 3.95 -7.47 17.44
N LEU A 312 4.91 -8.13 16.80
CA LEU A 312 4.95 -8.26 15.34
C LEU A 312 3.72 -8.97 14.73
N GLN A 313 3.06 -9.81 15.53
CA GLN A 313 1.86 -10.56 15.13
C GLN A 313 0.54 -9.78 15.30
N TRP A 314 0.58 -8.51 15.71
CA TRP A 314 -0.65 -7.76 15.99
C TRP A 314 -1.57 -7.68 14.76
N ILE A 315 -1.01 -7.48 13.56
CA ILE A 315 -1.80 -7.24 12.36
C ILE A 315 -2.55 -8.50 11.95
N TYR A 316 -1.92 -9.65 12.17
CA TYR A 316 -2.51 -10.96 11.99
C TYR A 316 -3.63 -11.23 13.00
N LYS A 317 -3.44 -10.91 14.28
CA LYS A 317 -4.51 -11.01 15.28
C LYS A 317 -5.69 -10.13 14.92
N ALA A 318 -5.43 -8.89 14.50
CA ALA A 318 -6.46 -7.95 14.09
C ALA A 318 -7.19 -8.43 12.81
N ALA A 319 -6.48 -9.04 11.86
CA ALA A 319 -7.07 -9.64 10.67
C ALA A 319 -7.96 -10.85 11.00
N ILE A 320 -7.55 -11.70 11.95
CA ILE A 320 -8.39 -12.81 12.45
C ILE A 320 -9.66 -12.26 13.11
N GLU A 321 -9.52 -11.28 14.01
CA GLU A 321 -10.66 -10.66 14.69
C GLU A 321 -11.62 -10.01 13.69
N LYS A 322 -11.09 -9.30 12.68
CA LYS A 322 -11.91 -8.70 11.62
C LYS A 322 -12.59 -9.74 10.74
N GLY A 323 -11.86 -10.80 10.39
CA GLY A 323 -12.40 -11.93 9.65
C GLY A 323 -13.56 -12.60 10.39
N LYS A 324 -13.40 -12.79 11.71
CA LYS A 324 -14.44 -13.34 12.59
C LYS A 324 -15.66 -12.43 12.67
N GLU A 325 -15.47 -11.13 12.88
CA GLU A 325 -16.56 -10.14 12.90
C GLU A 325 -17.42 -10.23 11.62
N ILE A 326 -16.76 -10.30 10.46
CA ILE A 326 -17.44 -10.40 9.16
C ILE A 326 -18.15 -11.76 9.00
N ALA A 327 -17.50 -12.85 9.41
CA ALA A 327 -18.08 -14.19 9.34
C ALA A 327 -19.33 -14.30 10.24
N ASP A 328 -19.27 -13.78 11.46
CA ASP A 328 -20.39 -13.75 12.41
C ASP A 328 -21.55 -12.92 11.84
N ALA A 329 -21.27 -11.74 11.27
CA ALA A 329 -22.28 -10.92 10.62
C ALA A 329 -22.94 -11.62 9.40
N LYS A 330 -22.15 -12.34 8.57
CA LYS A 330 -22.68 -13.14 7.46
C LYS A 330 -23.56 -14.29 7.96
N LYS A 331 -23.20 -14.92 9.09
CA LYS A 331 -23.99 -15.99 9.71
C LYS A 331 -25.33 -15.47 10.24
N GLU A 332 -25.34 -14.32 10.91
CA GLU A 332 -26.58 -13.69 11.40
C GLU A 332 -27.56 -13.35 10.27
N LEU A 333 -27.05 -12.98 9.09
CA LEU A 333 -27.87 -12.70 7.91
C LEU A 333 -28.47 -13.96 7.27
N LYS A 334 -27.83 -15.12 7.39
CA LYS A 334 -28.25 -16.37 6.73
C LYS A 334 -29.30 -17.18 7.51
N LYS A 335 -29.60 -16.81 8.76
CA LYS A 335 -30.67 -17.30 9.68
C LYS A 335 -30.97 -18.80 9.85
N ASP A 336 -30.52 -19.73 8.99
CA ASP A 336 -31.09 -21.09 8.92
C ASP A 336 -30.07 -22.23 8.64
N ILE A 337 -28.80 -22.10 9.03
CA ILE A 337 -27.83 -23.19 8.81
C ILE A 337 -27.12 -23.56 10.12
N ASP A 338 -27.40 -24.78 10.61
CA ASP A 338 -26.56 -25.49 11.58
C ASP A 338 -25.17 -25.69 10.94
N MET A 339 -24.28 -24.73 11.14
CA MET A 339 -22.88 -24.84 10.72
C MET A 339 -22.14 -25.79 11.65
N ASP A 340 -21.29 -26.66 11.08
CA ASP A 340 -20.42 -27.58 11.82
C ASP A 340 -19.56 -26.79 12.84
N ASP A 341 -19.44 -27.30 14.06
CA ASP A 341 -18.70 -26.67 15.18
C ASP A 341 -17.17 -26.68 14.97
N ALA A 342 -16.69 -27.19 13.84
CA ALA A 342 -15.27 -27.24 13.53
C ALA A 342 -14.69 -25.82 13.41
N PRO A 343 -13.55 -25.52 14.04
CA PRO A 343 -12.94 -24.20 13.95
C PRO A 343 -12.55 -23.91 12.50
N PRO A 344 -12.84 -22.70 11.99
CA PRO A 344 -12.46 -22.33 10.62
C PRO A 344 -10.94 -22.33 10.45
N VAL A 345 -10.48 -22.80 9.29
CA VAL A 345 -9.08 -22.70 8.89
C VAL A 345 -8.80 -21.28 8.41
N TRP A 346 -7.68 -20.71 8.86
CA TRP A 346 -7.14 -19.46 8.35
C TRP A 346 -5.85 -19.71 7.58
N ILE A 347 -5.75 -19.12 6.39
CA ILE A 347 -4.55 -19.13 5.54
C ILE A 347 -4.15 -17.70 5.23
N HIS A 348 -2.86 -17.38 5.39
CA HIS A 348 -2.25 -16.18 4.84
C HIS A 348 -1.39 -16.56 3.62
N VAL A 349 -1.46 -15.77 2.56
CA VAL A 349 -0.72 -15.95 1.32
C VAL A 349 0.11 -14.71 1.05
N GLY A 350 1.43 -14.89 0.97
CA GLY A 350 2.39 -13.82 0.70
C GLY A 350 3.62 -13.96 1.57
N ASP A 351 4.40 -12.89 1.67
CA ASP A 351 5.51 -12.81 2.61
C ASP A 351 5.01 -12.62 4.06
N ASP A 352 5.93 -12.77 5.01
CA ASP A 352 5.60 -12.56 6.41
C ASP A 352 5.90 -11.11 6.80
N LEU A 353 4.86 -10.27 6.72
CA LEU A 353 4.90 -8.85 7.07
C LEU A 353 5.37 -8.57 8.51
N ALA A 354 5.38 -9.58 9.39
CA ALA A 354 5.87 -9.44 10.74
C ALA A 354 7.40 -9.39 10.83
N TYR A 355 8.15 -9.85 9.83
CA TYR A 355 9.62 -9.95 9.91
C TYR A 355 10.39 -9.33 8.75
N ASP A 356 9.68 -8.65 7.84
CA ASP A 356 10.29 -7.82 6.80
C ASP A 356 10.75 -6.47 7.37
#